data_AF-A0A3N4JU39-F1
#
_entry.id   AF-A0A3N4JU39-F1
#
_cell.length_a   1.000
_cell.length_b   1.000
_cell.length_c   1.000
_cell.angle_alpha   90.00
_cell.angle_beta   90.00
_cell.angle_gamma   90.00
#
_symmetry.space_group_name_H-M   'P 1'
#
loop_
_entity.id
_entity.type
_entity.pdbx_description
1 polymer ?
#
loop_
_entity_poly.entity_id
_entity_poly.type
_entity_poly.pdbx_seq_one_letter_code
_entity_poly.pdbx_strand_id
1 'polypeptide(L)'
;YYSGYKKCYAFKFQAVMTPDSILSYLTSSWFGCKGDWDVYIDSQLEYHLRSINKVIELDKQYYLYGNLAYVLSYRIVCSYKVATGLLLDPVLKTINALMSGMHISIEHSFGKTINL
;
A
#
# COMPACT_ATOMS: atom_id res chain seq x y z
N TYR A 1 3.48 -32.45 -2.29
CA TYR A 1 3.25 -31.58 -3.45
C TYR A 1 2.82 -30.22 -2.92
N TYR A 2 3.70 -29.21 -2.90
CA TYR A 2 3.40 -27.86 -2.41
C TYR A 2 3.17 -26.95 -3.62
N SER A 3 1.91 -26.68 -3.96
CA SER A 3 1.61 -25.70 -5.01
C SER A 3 1.35 -24.34 -4.36
N GLY A 4 2.32 -23.44 -4.39
CA GLY A 4 2.13 -22.03 -4.04
C GLY A 4 1.09 -21.32 -4.92
N TYR A 5 0.75 -21.91 -6.07
CA TYR A 5 -0.21 -21.41 -7.04
C TYR A 5 -1.61 -21.10 -6.46
N LYS A 6 -2.10 -21.89 -5.51
CA LYS A 6 -3.42 -21.67 -4.89
C LYS A 6 -3.38 -20.78 -3.65
N LYS A 7 -2.20 -20.37 -3.18
CA LYS A 7 -1.99 -19.56 -1.97
C LYS A 7 -2.71 -20.09 -0.71
N CYS A 8 -3.04 -21.39 -0.68
CA CYS A 8 -3.81 -22.02 0.42
C CYS A 8 -3.04 -22.08 1.74
N TYR A 9 -1.71 -21.99 1.70
CA TYR A 9 -0.83 -22.05 2.86
C TYR A 9 0.02 -20.78 3.01
N ALA A 10 -0.49 -19.65 2.50
CA ALA A 10 0.13 -18.34 2.70
C ALA A 10 -0.77 -17.50 3.61
N PHE A 11 -0.17 -16.60 4.39
CA PHE A 11 -0.88 -15.54 5.08
C PHE A 11 -0.63 -14.21 4.37
N LYS A 12 -1.64 -13.36 4.37
CA LYS A 12 -1.55 -11.99 3.91
C LYS A 12 -1.59 -11.04 5.09
N PHE A 13 -0.80 -10.00 4.96
CA PHE A 13 -0.68 -8.89 5.89
C PHE A 13 -0.92 -7.61 5.11
N GLN A 14 -1.55 -6.64 5.76
CA GLN A 14 -1.64 -5.29 5.24
C GLN A 14 -1.08 -4.35 6.29
N ALA A 15 -0.27 -3.41 5.85
CA ALA A 15 0.37 -2.48 6.74
C ALA A 15 0.61 -1.13 6.09
N VAL A 16 0.75 -0.11 6.94
CA VAL A 16 1.15 1.24 6.56
C VAL A 16 2.41 1.59 7.32
N MET A 17 3.41 2.04 6.58
CA MET A 17 4.68 2.51 7.11
C MET A 17 4.81 4.00 6.81
N THR A 18 5.31 4.76 7.78
CA THR A 18 5.66 6.16 7.61
C THR A 18 7.02 6.30 6.92
N PRO A 19 7.34 7.47 6.32
CA PRO A 19 8.60 7.67 5.59
C PRO A 19 9.87 7.47 6.43
N ASP A 20 9.78 7.62 7.74
CA ASP A 20 10.84 7.34 8.73
C ASP A 20 11.00 5.85 9.06
N SER A 21 10.30 4.97 8.33
CA SER A 21 10.32 3.51 8.50
C SER A 21 9.63 2.99 9.76
N ILE A 22 8.75 3.77 10.39
CA ILE A 22 7.93 3.29 11.50
C ILE A 22 6.65 2.62 10.98
N LEU A 23 6.39 1.40 11.46
CA LEU A 23 5.17 0.68 11.16
C LEU A 23 4.00 1.28 11.95
N SER A 24 3.20 2.11 11.29
CA SER A 24 2.10 2.85 11.92
C SER A 24 0.79 2.07 11.96
N TYR A 25 0.63 1.08 11.08
CA TYR A 25 -0.53 0.21 11.05
C TYR A 25 -0.11 -1.17 10.55
N LEU A 26 -0.57 -2.22 11.23
CA LEU A 26 -0.39 -3.61 10.82
C LEU A 26 -1.64 -4.39 11.15
N THR A 27 -2.17 -5.07 10.15
CA THR A 27 -3.30 -5.97 10.29
C THR A 27 -3.00 -7.26 9.53
N SER A 28 -3.50 -8.37 10.05
CA SER A 28 -3.15 -9.71 9.60
C SER A 28 -4.34 -10.64 9.71
N SER A 29 -4.11 -11.94 9.45
CA SER A 29 -5.07 -13.05 9.58
C SER A 29 -5.89 -13.40 8.34
N TRP A 30 -5.51 -12.92 7.15
CA TRP A 30 -6.14 -13.42 5.92
C TRP A 30 -5.35 -14.55 5.29
N PHE A 31 -6.08 -15.56 4.82
CA PHE A 31 -5.53 -16.58 3.94
C PHE A 31 -5.06 -15.95 2.63
N GLY A 32 -3.95 -16.45 2.09
CA GLY A 32 -3.31 -15.89 0.91
C GLY A 32 -4.14 -15.98 -0.36
N CYS A 33 -5.18 -16.82 -0.39
CA CYS A 33 -6.15 -16.89 -1.47
C CYS A 33 -7.08 -15.67 -1.55
N LYS A 34 -7.18 -14.86 -0.49
CA LYS A 34 -8.05 -13.68 -0.46
C LYS A 34 -7.51 -12.57 -1.36
N GLY A 35 -8.37 -11.85 -2.08
CA GLY A 35 -7.98 -10.77 -2.98
C GLY A 35 -7.42 -9.56 -2.23
N ASP A 36 -6.56 -8.77 -2.88
CA ASP A 36 -5.97 -7.56 -2.26
C ASP A 36 -7.04 -6.52 -1.93
N TRP A 37 -8.06 -6.40 -2.78
CA TRP A 37 -9.21 -5.52 -2.52
C TRP A 37 -10.04 -6.00 -1.32
N ASP A 38 -10.27 -7.30 -1.17
CA ASP A 38 -11.02 -7.81 -0.02
C ASP A 38 -10.25 -7.61 1.29
N VAL A 39 -8.92 -7.79 1.26
CA VAL A 39 -8.04 -7.48 2.41
C VAL A 39 -8.13 -6.00 2.75
N TYR A 40 -8.11 -5.11 1.75
CA TYR A 40 -8.27 -3.67 1.95
C TYR A 40 -9.60 -3.30 2.60
N ILE A 41 -10.72 -3.86 2.14
CA ILE A 41 -12.03 -3.62 2.74
C ILE A 41 -12.07 -4.15 4.18
N ASP A 42 -11.64 -5.39 4.41
CA ASP A 42 -11.62 -6.01 5.74
C ASP A 42 -10.73 -5.26 6.73
N SER A 43 -9.61 -4.68 6.27
CA SER A 43 -8.69 -3.91 7.12
C SER A 43 -9.34 -2.66 7.70
N GLN A 44 -10.43 -2.16 7.10
CA GLN A 44 -11.03 -0.87 7.45
C GLN A 44 -10.01 0.29 7.39
N LEU A 45 -8.95 0.16 6.58
CA LEU A 45 -7.90 1.18 6.47
C LEU A 45 -8.46 2.55 6.12
N GLU A 46 -9.46 2.60 5.24
CA GLU A 46 -10.18 3.83 4.89
C GLU A 46 -10.84 4.49 6.10
N TYR A 47 -11.51 3.71 6.95
CA TYR A 47 -12.17 4.23 8.15
C TYR A 47 -11.16 4.90 9.09
N HIS A 48 -10.03 4.23 9.34
CA HIS A 48 -8.95 4.78 10.15
C HIS A 48 -8.37 6.07 9.55
N LEU A 49 -8.09 6.09 8.25
CA LEU A 49 -7.55 7.26 7.56
C LEU A 49 -8.53 8.45 7.57
N ARG A 50 -9.85 8.18 7.44
CA ARG A 50 -10.89 9.20 7.59
C ARG A 50 -10.97 9.73 9.01
N SER A 51 -10.91 8.86 10.01
CA SER A 51 -10.94 9.26 11.42
C SER A 51 -9.78 10.19 11.77
N ILE A 52 -8.58 9.88 11.32
CA ILE A 52 -7.39 10.71 11.54
C ILE A 52 -7.56 12.06 10.83
N ASN A 53 -7.95 12.05 9.56
CA ASN A 53 -8.08 13.27 8.76
C ASN A 53 -9.23 14.19 9.19
N LYS A 54 -10.23 13.70 9.93
CA LYS A 54 -11.30 14.55 10.49
C LYS A 54 -10.80 15.53 11.56
N VAL A 55 -9.73 15.17 12.27
CA VAL A 55 -9.19 15.98 13.38
C VAL A 55 -8.16 17.00 12.86
N ILE A 56 -7.65 16.80 11.65
CA ILE A 56 -6.57 17.58 11.07
C ILE A 56 -7.13 18.65 10.12
N GLU A 57 -6.48 19.83 10.11
CA GLU A 57 -6.77 20.91 9.17
C GLU A 57 -6.68 20.42 7.70
N LEU A 58 -7.53 20.98 6.82
CA LEU A 58 -7.69 20.49 5.44
C LEU A 58 -6.38 20.46 4.64
N ASP A 59 -5.47 21.40 4.90
CA ASP A 59 -4.16 21.55 4.25
C ASP A 59 -3.11 20.55 4.75
N LYS A 60 -3.37 19.88 5.88
CA LYS A 60 -2.45 18.93 6.53
C LYS A 60 -2.93 17.49 6.50
N GLN A 61 -4.01 17.21 5.79
CA GLN A 61 -4.58 15.87 5.71
C GLN A 61 -3.62 14.89 5.01
N TYR A 62 -3.47 13.71 5.61
CA TYR A 62 -2.55 12.68 5.15
C TYR A 62 -3.08 11.94 3.92
N TYR A 63 -2.14 11.54 3.06
CA TYR A 63 -2.34 10.63 1.93
C TYR A 63 -1.47 9.39 2.11
N LEU A 64 -1.98 8.25 1.65
CA LEU A 64 -1.21 7.01 1.59
C LEU A 64 -0.74 6.77 0.16
N TYR A 65 0.50 6.32 0.01
CA TYR A 65 0.97 5.83 -1.28
C TYR A 65 0.77 4.31 -1.35
N GLY A 66 0.14 3.84 -2.42
CA GLY A 66 -0.26 2.44 -2.51
C GLY A 66 -0.23 1.90 -3.94
N ASN A 67 -0.56 0.61 -4.05
CA ASN A 67 -0.69 -0.08 -5.32
C ASN A 67 -1.89 0.46 -6.12
N LEU A 68 -1.80 0.42 -7.46
CA LEU A 68 -2.85 0.81 -8.39
C LEU A 68 -4.19 0.09 -8.15
N ALA A 69 -4.17 -1.09 -7.54
CA ALA A 69 -5.38 -1.79 -7.09
C ALA A 69 -6.26 -0.93 -6.15
N TYR A 70 -5.69 0.10 -5.53
CA TYR A 70 -6.36 0.99 -4.57
C TYR A 70 -6.60 2.41 -5.11
N VAL A 71 -6.49 2.63 -6.42
CA VAL A 71 -6.50 3.99 -7.00
C VAL A 71 -7.81 4.77 -6.79
N LEU A 72 -8.92 4.08 -6.53
CA LEU A 72 -10.23 4.69 -6.28
C LEU A 72 -10.56 4.83 -4.78
N SER A 73 -9.62 4.45 -3.91
CA SER A 73 -9.79 4.49 -2.47
C SER A 73 -9.55 5.88 -1.89
N TYR A 74 -10.16 6.17 -0.74
CA TYR A 74 -10.05 7.48 -0.10
C TYR A 74 -8.60 7.84 0.22
N ARG A 75 -8.12 8.97 -0.35
CA ARG A 75 -6.80 9.56 -0.12
C ARG A 75 -5.64 8.57 -0.33
N ILE A 76 -5.80 7.63 -1.25
CA ILE A 76 -4.71 6.78 -1.74
C ILE A 76 -4.19 7.35 -3.06
N VAL A 77 -2.88 7.60 -3.11
CA VAL A 77 -2.15 8.00 -4.30
C VAL A 77 -1.40 6.78 -4.82
N CYS A 78 -1.46 6.55 -6.13
CA CYS A 78 -0.77 5.44 -6.77
C CYS A 78 0.25 5.97 -7.78
N SER A 79 1.06 5.05 -8.33
CA SER A 79 1.94 5.39 -9.43
C SER A 79 1.17 5.93 -10.63
N TYR A 80 1.63 7.06 -11.17
CA TYR A 80 1.02 7.68 -12.35
C TYR A 80 1.33 6.85 -13.59
N LYS A 81 0.30 6.56 -14.40
CA LYS A 81 0.42 5.87 -15.68
C LYS A 81 -0.29 6.68 -16.77
N VAL A 82 0.25 6.65 -17.97
CA VAL A 82 -0.39 7.20 -19.18
C VAL A 82 -0.88 6.05 -20.05
N ALA A 83 -1.85 6.34 -20.92
CA ALA A 83 -2.26 5.42 -21.96
C ALA A 83 -1.06 5.01 -22.84
N THR A 84 -1.08 3.78 -23.31
CA THR A 84 -0.02 3.19 -24.13
C THR A 84 0.31 4.09 -25.32
N GLY A 85 1.58 4.49 -25.46
CA GLY A 85 2.07 5.34 -26.56
C GLY A 85 2.23 6.83 -26.22
N LEU A 86 1.83 7.28 -25.03
CA LEU A 86 2.07 8.64 -24.56
C LEU A 86 3.22 8.71 -23.56
N LEU A 87 3.99 9.80 -23.61
CA LEU A 87 5.05 10.07 -22.63
C LEU A 87 4.44 10.59 -21.33
N LEU A 88 4.87 10.00 -20.21
CA LEU A 88 4.55 10.53 -18.89
C LEU A 88 5.32 11.83 -18.70
N ASP A 89 4.65 12.84 -18.16
CA ASP A 89 5.27 14.10 -17.77
C ASP A 89 6.56 13.83 -16.96
N PRO A 90 7.70 14.47 -17.30
CA PRO A 90 8.96 14.28 -16.60
C PRO A 90 8.89 14.47 -15.07
N VAL A 91 8.04 15.38 -14.60
CA VAL A 91 7.78 15.61 -13.17
C VAL A 91 7.10 14.41 -12.54
N LEU A 92 6.03 13.90 -13.16
CA LEU A 92 5.33 12.70 -12.68
C LEU A 92 6.22 11.45 -12.71
N LYS A 93 7.10 11.35 -13.70
CA LYS A 93 8.11 10.29 -13.78
C LYS A 93 9.10 10.36 -12.62
N THR A 94 9.52 11.58 -12.25
CA THR A 94 10.40 11.81 -11.09
C THR A 94 9.72 11.43 -9.78
N ILE A 95 8.44 11.81 -9.62
CA ILE A 95 7.63 11.42 -8.45
C ILE A 95 7.53 9.90 -8.37
N ASN A 96 7.17 9.22 -9.46
CA ASN A 96 7.11 7.76 -9.48
C ASN A 96 8.46 7.11 -9.08
N ALA A 97 9.59 7.65 -9.56
CA ALA A 97 10.91 7.13 -9.21
C ALA A 97 11.22 7.29 -7.70
N LEU A 98 10.90 8.45 -7.12
CA LEU A 98 11.06 8.70 -5.68
C LEU A 98 10.20 7.75 -4.85
N MET A 99 8.93 7.61 -5.21
CA MET A 99 8.00 6.73 -4.47
C MET A 99 8.35 5.24 -4.66
N SER A 100 8.89 4.86 -5.82
CA SER A 100 9.41 3.50 -6.04
C SER A 100 10.63 3.20 -5.16
N GLY A 101 11.50 4.19 -4.92
CA GLY A 101 12.63 4.04 -4.00
C GLY A 101 12.16 3.81 -2.55
N MET A 102 11.16 4.57 -2.10
CA MET A 102 10.55 4.39 -0.77
C MET A 102 9.87 3.02 -0.63
N HIS A 103 9.25 2.51 -1.70
CA HIS A 103 8.62 1.19 -1.71
C HIS A 103 9.63 0.06 -1.45
N ILE A 104 10.84 0.14 -2.00
CA ILE A 104 11.90 -0.85 -1.74
C ILE A 104 12.27 -0.88 -0.26
N SER A 105 12.36 0.28 0.40
CA SER A 105 12.59 0.36 1.85
C SER A 105 11.46 -0.29 2.66
N ILE A 106 10.21 -0.11 2.22
CA ILE A 106 9.04 -0.79 2.81
C ILE A 106 9.18 -2.31 2.67
N GLU A 107 9.41 -2.83 1.46
CA GLU A 107 9.55 -4.28 1.23
C GLU A 107 10.70 -4.89 2.04
N HIS A 108 11.84 -4.20 2.12
CA HIS A 108 12.99 -4.64 2.90
C HIS A 108 12.69 -4.74 4.41
N SER A 109 11.82 -3.87 4.94
CA SER A 109 11.39 -3.93 6.34
C SER A 109 10.60 -5.21 6.63
N PHE A 110 9.72 -5.64 5.73
CA PHE A 110 8.97 -6.90 5.82
C PHE A 110 9.86 -8.13 5.59
N GLY A 111 10.84 -8.04 4.69
CA GLY A 111 11.75 -9.14 4.38
C GLY A 111 12.60 -9.56 5.58
N LYS A 112 12.94 -8.62 6.48
CA LYS A 112 13.66 -8.93 7.73
C LYS A 112 12.78 -9.56 8.82
N THR A 113 11.46 -9.51 8.68
CA THR A 113 10.52 -10.01 9.70
C THR A 113 10.24 -11.51 9.57
N ILE A 114 10.79 -12.19 8.56
CA ILE A 114 10.52 -13.60 8.26
C ILE A 114 11.61 -14.48 8.87
N ASN A 115 11.56 -14.67 10.19
CA ASN A 115 12.14 -15.80 10.95
C ASN A 115 11.86 -15.59 12.45
N LEU A 116 10.63 -15.84 12.88
CA LEU A 116 10.30 -16.07 14.29
C LEU A 116 9.55 -17.40 14.41
#